data_AF-A0AAD4XYF0-F1
#
_entry.id   AF-A0AAD4XYF0-F1
#
_cell.length_a   1.000
_cell.length_b   1.000
_cell.length_c   1.000
_cell.angle_alpha   90.00
_cell.angle_beta   90.00
_cell.angle_gamma   90.00
#
_symmetry.space_group_name_H-M   'P 1'
#
loop_
_entity.id
_entity.type
_entity.pdbx_description
1 polymer ?
#
loop_
_entity_poly.entity_id
_entity_poly.type
_entity_poly.pdbx_seq_one_letter_code
_entity_poly.pdbx_strand_id
1 'polypeptide(L)'
;IASAWKSNCIPGDIYIDSTALAPIPFGSTFKYCTDWCDEQSGPVSHGCRLDKEIRCRCCCGSSPPSPSSPPSGPLPPPFEGRWPQTYEICPDGEEYLNFNHKNGTECIQAPKCEQECKDIGLLMARKECVAGGESYPRPRPRYKWYEQCYCQNPPPPPHPQPPPPPPPRA
;
A
#
# COMPACT_ATOMS: atom_id res chain seq x y z
N ILE A 1 12.67 1.96 -8.12
CA ILE A 1 11.38 2.39 -8.74
C ILE A 1 10.28 1.91 -7.81
N ALA A 2 9.71 2.80 -7.01
CA ALA A 2 8.52 2.47 -6.24
C ALA A 2 7.36 2.19 -7.20
N SER A 3 6.46 1.27 -6.82
CA SER A 3 5.17 1.09 -7.51
C SER A 3 4.61 2.47 -7.86
N ALA A 4 4.29 2.70 -9.13
CA ALA A 4 3.79 3.98 -9.62
C ALA A 4 2.43 4.35 -8.97
N TRP A 5 1.89 3.47 -8.12
CA TRP A 5 0.70 3.67 -7.29
C TRP A 5 0.99 4.12 -5.85
N LYS A 6 2.27 4.22 -5.46
CA LYS A 6 2.74 4.84 -4.22
C LYS A 6 2.24 6.29 -4.06
N SER A 7 1.83 6.94 -5.15
CA SER A 7 1.25 8.29 -5.18
C SER A 7 -0.28 8.35 -5.17
N ASN A 8 -0.99 7.24 -5.41
CA ASN A 8 -2.45 7.26 -5.64
C ASN A 8 -3.26 6.72 -4.46
N CYS A 9 -2.67 5.82 -3.68
CA CYS A 9 -3.24 5.39 -2.41
C CYS A 9 -2.65 6.25 -1.28
N ILE A 10 -3.46 6.59 -0.28
CA ILE A 10 -2.97 7.28 0.92
C ILE A 10 -2.06 6.29 1.66
N PRO A 11 -0.90 6.72 2.20
CA PRO A 11 -0.08 5.82 3.04
C PRO A 11 -0.92 5.19 4.14
N GLY A 12 -0.95 3.86 4.18
CA GLY A 12 -1.80 3.07 5.10
C GLY A 12 -3.06 2.48 4.45
N ASP A 13 -3.44 2.91 3.25
CA ASP A 13 -4.43 2.22 2.44
C ASP A 13 -3.87 0.89 1.90
N ILE A 14 -4.76 -0.05 1.65
CA ILE A 14 -4.49 -1.33 1.01
C ILE A 14 -4.49 -1.12 -0.50
N TYR A 15 -3.47 -1.65 -1.17
CA TYR A 15 -3.36 -1.57 -2.63
C TYR A 15 -3.49 -2.97 -3.26
N ILE A 16 -4.54 -3.17 -4.04
CA ILE A 16 -4.83 -4.46 -4.66
C ILE A 16 -4.68 -4.33 -6.17
N ASP A 17 -3.85 -5.17 -6.79
CA ASP A 17 -3.69 -5.29 -8.24
C ASP A 17 -4.14 -6.69 -8.65
N SER A 18 -5.16 -6.77 -9.49
CA SER A 18 -5.65 -8.03 -10.02
C SER A 18 -5.59 -8.07 -11.53
N THR A 19 -5.25 -9.24 -12.05
CA THR A 19 -5.31 -9.54 -13.48
C THR A 19 -6.31 -10.67 -13.67
N ALA A 20 -7.17 -10.60 -14.68
CA ALA A 20 -8.01 -11.72 -15.07
C ALA A 20 -7.57 -12.20 -16.44
N LEU A 21 -7.01 -13.42 -16.45
CA LEU A 21 -6.58 -14.09 -17.67
C LEU A 21 -7.81 -14.47 -18.51
N ALA A 22 -7.66 -14.38 -19.83
CA ALA A 22 -8.68 -14.79 -20.77
C ALA A 22 -9.13 -16.26 -20.56
N PRO A 23 -10.40 -16.61 -20.89
CA PRO A 23 -11.40 -15.77 -21.56
C PRO A 23 -12.16 -14.89 -20.57
N ILE A 24 -12.08 -13.58 -20.79
CA ILE A 24 -12.93 -12.60 -20.11
C ILE A 24 -14.39 -12.90 -20.50
N PRO A 25 -15.33 -13.02 -19.54
CA PRO A 25 -16.74 -13.21 -19.86
C PRO A 25 -17.24 -12.13 -20.83
N PHE A 26 -18.00 -12.53 -21.85
CA PHE A 26 -18.59 -11.58 -22.79
C PHE A 26 -19.45 -10.56 -22.01
N GLY A 27 -19.17 -9.27 -22.20
CA GLY A 27 -19.83 -8.20 -21.45
C GLY A 27 -19.13 -7.77 -20.15
N SER A 28 -17.92 -8.27 -19.86
CA SER A 28 -17.10 -7.64 -18.81
C SER A 28 -16.79 -6.20 -19.18
N THR A 29 -17.22 -5.29 -18.31
CA THR A 29 -17.04 -3.85 -18.45
C THR A 29 -16.12 -3.33 -17.34
N PHE A 30 -15.72 -2.06 -17.44
CA PHE A 30 -15.06 -1.33 -16.37
C PHE A 30 -15.79 -1.45 -15.01
N LYS A 31 -17.12 -1.66 -15.04
CA LYS A 31 -17.95 -1.92 -13.85
C LYS A 31 -17.46 -3.10 -13.02
N TYR A 32 -16.85 -4.12 -13.64
CA TYR A 32 -16.28 -5.25 -12.92
C TYR A 32 -15.24 -4.81 -11.89
N CYS A 33 -14.34 -3.89 -12.26
CA CYS A 33 -13.34 -3.41 -11.33
C CYS A 33 -13.95 -2.55 -10.22
N THR A 34 -14.98 -1.76 -10.53
CA THR A 34 -15.73 -0.98 -9.52
C THR A 34 -16.39 -1.92 -8.50
N ASP A 35 -17.21 -2.87 -8.97
CA ASP A 35 -17.90 -3.84 -8.11
C ASP A 35 -16.91 -4.67 -7.30
N TRP A 36 -15.80 -5.08 -7.92
CA TRP A 36 -14.73 -5.82 -7.25
C TRP A 36 -14.05 -4.99 -6.16
N CYS A 37 -13.73 -3.71 -6.41
CA CYS A 37 -13.18 -2.82 -5.39
C CYS A 37 -14.17 -2.60 -4.23
N ASP A 38 -15.46 -2.44 -4.54
CA ASP A 38 -16.54 -2.31 -3.55
C ASP A 38 -16.62 -3.53 -2.64
N GLU A 39 -16.54 -4.74 -3.21
CA GLU A 39 -16.55 -6.01 -2.46
C GLU A 39 -15.39 -6.14 -1.46
N GLN A 40 -14.24 -5.48 -1.68
CA GLN A 40 -13.06 -5.67 -0.82
C GLN A 40 -13.08 -4.83 0.46
N SER A 41 -13.49 -3.56 0.41
CA SER A 41 -13.43 -2.70 1.61
C SER A 41 -14.18 -1.35 1.55
N GLY A 42 -14.95 -1.07 0.49
CA GLY A 42 -15.48 0.29 0.24
C GLY A 42 -14.37 1.22 -0.26
N PRO A 43 -14.27 1.49 -1.57
CA PRO A 43 -13.08 2.06 -2.16
C PRO A 43 -12.96 3.57 -1.95
N VAL A 44 -11.71 4.01 -1.81
CA VAL A 44 -11.31 5.42 -1.86
C VAL A 44 -10.98 5.83 -3.30
N SER A 45 -10.44 4.90 -4.12
CA SER A 45 -10.13 5.11 -5.54
C SER A 45 -9.93 3.79 -6.29
N HIS A 46 -10.21 3.75 -7.60
CA HIS A 46 -10.02 2.57 -8.45
C HIS A 46 -9.52 2.92 -9.87
N GLY A 47 -8.83 1.96 -10.50
CA GLY A 47 -8.42 2.00 -11.89
C GLY A 47 -8.74 0.69 -12.60
N CYS A 48 -9.07 0.77 -13.89
CA CYS A 48 -9.37 -0.40 -14.72
C CYS A 48 -8.71 -0.29 -16.10
N ARG A 49 -8.11 -1.38 -16.58
CA ARG A 49 -7.64 -1.56 -17.95
C ARG A 49 -8.29 -2.79 -18.57
N LEU A 50 -8.90 -2.60 -19.73
CA LEU A 50 -9.47 -3.67 -20.54
C LEU A 50 -8.64 -3.79 -21.83
N ASP A 51 -7.99 -4.94 -22.02
CA ASP A 51 -7.30 -5.29 -23.26
C ASP A 51 -7.57 -6.79 -23.54
N LYS A 52 -6.54 -7.61 -23.84
CA LYS A 52 -6.64 -9.08 -23.86
C LYS A 52 -6.99 -9.70 -22.50
N GLU A 53 -6.81 -8.92 -21.44
CA GLU A 53 -7.07 -9.26 -20.04
C GLU A 53 -7.75 -8.05 -19.37
N ILE A 54 -8.55 -8.29 -18.33
CA ILE A 54 -9.04 -7.21 -17.47
C ILE A 54 -8.10 -7.08 -16.27
N ARG A 55 -7.55 -5.88 -16.06
CA ARG A 55 -6.69 -5.57 -14.93
C ARG A 55 -7.34 -4.49 -14.09
N CYS A 56 -7.53 -4.78 -12.81
CA CYS A 56 -8.15 -3.88 -11.84
C CYS A 56 -7.14 -3.49 -10.78
N ARG A 57 -7.10 -2.21 -10.41
CA ARG A 57 -6.31 -1.69 -9.30
C ARG A 57 -7.23 -0.93 -8.34
N CYS A 58 -7.14 -1.21 -7.03
CA CYS A 58 -7.95 -0.52 -6.01
C CYS A 58 -7.06 0.03 -4.90
N CYS A 59 -7.41 1.22 -4.41
CA CYS A 59 -6.97 1.73 -3.11
C CYS A 59 -8.13 1.58 -2.12
N CYS A 60 -7.88 0.87 -1.04
CA CYS A 60 -8.85 0.33 -0.10
C CYS A 60 -8.48 0.82 1.31
N GLY A 61 -9.24 1.77 1.87
CA GLY A 61 -8.85 2.49 3.09
C GLY A 61 -10.04 2.78 3.99
N SER A 62 -9.82 2.76 5.31
CA SER A 62 -10.84 3.11 6.31
C SER A 62 -10.81 4.58 6.73
N SER A 63 -9.86 5.36 6.22
CA SER A 63 -9.67 6.75 6.61
C SER A 63 -10.62 7.67 5.84
N PRO A 64 -11.42 8.53 6.50
CA PRO A 64 -12.01 9.67 5.80
C PRO A 64 -10.88 10.52 5.21
N PRO A 65 -11.07 11.15 4.03
CA PRO A 65 -10.06 12.04 3.48
C PRO A 65 -9.74 13.10 4.53
N SER A 66 -8.50 13.14 5.03
CA SER A 66 -8.06 14.21 5.91
C SER A 66 -8.34 15.55 5.22
N PRO A 67 -8.98 16.54 5.87
CA PRO A 67 -9.35 17.82 5.26
C PRO A 67 -8.15 18.67 4.81
N SER A 68 -6.93 18.20 5.09
CA SER A 68 -5.66 18.87 4.75
C SER A 68 -4.91 18.22 3.58
N SER A 69 -5.49 17.25 2.87
CA SER A 69 -4.85 16.66 1.68
C SER A 69 -4.86 17.65 0.51
N PRO A 70 -3.72 17.95 -0.13
CA PRO A 70 -3.68 18.75 -1.34
C PRO A 70 -4.54 18.08 -2.45
N PRO A 71 -5.09 18.87 -3.39
CA PRO A 71 -6.00 18.37 -4.42
C PRO A 71 -5.38 17.19 -5.16
N SER A 72 -6.22 16.20 -5.47
CA SER A 72 -5.88 14.99 -6.21
C SER A 72 -4.85 15.28 -7.29
N GLY A 73 -3.65 14.74 -7.10
CA GLY A 73 -2.59 14.78 -8.09
C GLY A 73 -3.02 14.10 -9.39
N PRO A 74 -2.22 14.25 -10.46
CA PRO A 74 -2.53 13.69 -11.77
C PRO A 74 -2.84 12.19 -11.70
N LEU A 75 -3.73 11.75 -12.61
CA LEU A 75 -4.21 10.37 -12.76
C LEU A 75 -3.11 9.32 -12.54
N PRO A 76 -3.44 8.16 -11.95
CA PRO A 76 -2.51 7.06 -11.79
C PRO A 76 -1.73 6.79 -13.09
N PRO A 77 -0.40 6.65 -13.01
CA PRO A 77 0.42 6.26 -14.16
C PRO A 77 -0.05 4.91 -14.73
N PRO A 78 0.29 4.62 -16.00
CA PRO A 78 -0.24 3.49 -16.73
C PRO A 78 -0.03 2.16 -15.99
N PHE A 79 -0.81 1.14 -16.37
CA PHE A 79 -0.76 -0.25 -15.89
C PHE A 79 0.56 -0.98 -16.25
N GLU A 80 1.67 -0.27 -16.21
CA GLU A 80 3.02 -0.75 -16.41
C GLU A 80 3.61 -1.16 -15.05
N GLY A 81 4.58 -2.06 -15.10
CA GLY A 81 5.28 -2.53 -13.91
C GLY A 81 4.91 -3.94 -13.44
N ARG A 82 5.70 -4.41 -12.46
CA ARG A 82 5.60 -5.73 -11.84
C ARG A 82 4.42 -5.78 -10.86
N TRP A 83 4.20 -6.93 -10.24
CA TRP A 83 3.17 -7.07 -9.21
C TRP A 83 3.49 -6.23 -7.97
N PRO A 84 2.49 -5.74 -7.21
CA PRO A 84 2.68 -4.85 -6.07
C PRO A 84 3.72 -5.34 -5.07
N GLN A 85 3.64 -6.63 -4.71
CA GLN A 85 4.52 -7.27 -3.74
C GLN A 85 6.00 -7.36 -4.16
N THR A 86 6.33 -7.00 -5.40
CA THR A 86 7.71 -7.02 -5.91
C THR A 86 8.38 -5.66 -5.83
N TYR A 87 7.68 -4.64 -5.35
CA TYR A 87 8.21 -3.31 -5.15
C TYR A 87 8.64 -3.10 -3.72
N GLU A 88 9.92 -2.77 -3.50
CA GLU A 88 10.40 -2.36 -2.18
C GLU A 88 9.89 -0.94 -1.89
N ILE A 89 9.30 -0.78 -0.70
CA ILE A 89 8.68 0.50 -0.29
C ILE A 89 9.70 1.43 0.41
N CYS A 90 10.84 0.88 0.81
CA CYS A 90 11.91 1.54 1.55
C CYS A 90 12.84 2.36 0.63
N PRO A 91 13.49 3.42 1.14
CA PRO A 91 14.68 4.00 0.52
C PRO A 91 15.85 3.01 0.49
N ASP A 92 16.82 3.25 -0.39
CA ASP A 92 18.04 2.43 -0.46
C ASP A 92 18.82 2.49 0.86
N GLY A 93 19.25 1.33 1.37
CA GLY A 93 20.01 1.22 2.61
C GLY A 93 19.17 1.15 3.89
N GLU A 94 17.84 1.22 3.78
CA GLU A 94 16.91 0.96 4.87
C GLU A 94 16.37 -0.47 4.83
N GLU A 95 15.75 -0.92 5.93
CA GLU A 95 15.32 -2.31 6.06
C GLU A 95 13.90 -2.53 5.50
N TYR A 96 13.78 -3.48 4.59
CA TYR A 96 12.52 -3.91 3.97
C TYR A 96 12.14 -5.31 4.43
N LEU A 97 10.96 -5.44 5.05
CA LEU A 97 10.39 -6.75 5.40
C LEU A 97 9.13 -7.01 4.56
N ASN A 98 8.88 -8.28 4.25
CA ASN A 98 7.72 -8.67 3.45
C ASN A 98 7.10 -9.97 3.99
N PHE A 99 5.86 -9.89 4.46
CA PHE A 99 5.16 -11.01 5.10
C PHE A 99 3.98 -11.46 4.27
N ASN A 100 3.85 -12.76 4.05
CA ASN A 100 2.66 -13.31 3.40
C ASN A 100 1.49 -13.43 4.39
N HIS A 101 0.29 -13.13 3.89
CA HIS A 101 -0.98 -13.25 4.61
C HIS A 101 -1.95 -14.14 3.82
N LYS A 102 -2.88 -14.80 4.52
CA LYS A 102 -3.87 -15.70 3.91
C LYS A 102 -4.90 -14.92 3.09
N ASN A 103 -5.28 -13.74 3.54
CA ASN A 103 -6.25 -12.86 2.90
C ASN A 103 -6.03 -11.40 3.32
N GLY A 104 -6.78 -10.48 2.69
CA GLY A 104 -6.68 -9.06 2.98
C GLY A 104 -7.11 -8.70 4.39
N THR A 105 -8.14 -9.36 4.92
CA THR A 105 -8.60 -9.14 6.30
C THR A 105 -7.50 -9.41 7.31
N GLU A 106 -6.78 -10.52 7.17
CA GLU A 106 -5.64 -10.86 8.05
C GLU A 106 -4.52 -9.82 7.92
N CYS A 107 -4.18 -9.42 6.69
CA CYS A 107 -3.15 -8.39 6.47
C CYS A 107 -3.46 -7.08 7.23
N ILE A 108 -4.73 -6.66 7.23
CA ILE A 108 -5.16 -5.41 7.87
C ILE A 108 -5.26 -5.55 9.38
N GLN A 109 -5.88 -6.64 9.85
CA GLN A 109 -6.29 -6.80 11.25
C GLN A 109 -5.20 -7.44 12.11
N ALA A 110 -4.28 -8.19 11.52
CA ALA A 110 -3.17 -8.83 12.20
C ALA A 110 -1.81 -8.45 11.57
N PRO A 111 -1.48 -7.14 11.50
CA PRO A 111 -0.22 -6.68 10.91
C PRO A 111 0.97 -7.10 11.78
N LYS A 112 2.07 -7.48 11.13
CA LYS A 112 3.31 -7.95 11.76
C LYS A 112 4.40 -6.88 11.79
N CYS A 113 4.36 -5.86 10.92
CA CYS A 113 5.46 -4.92 10.75
C CYS A 113 5.95 -4.28 12.04
N GLU A 114 5.04 -3.86 12.93
CA GLU A 114 5.42 -3.12 14.14
C GLU A 114 6.27 -3.96 15.09
N GLN A 115 5.85 -5.21 15.34
CA GLN A 115 6.59 -6.11 16.21
C GLN A 115 7.90 -6.56 15.55
N GLU A 116 7.88 -6.89 14.26
CA GLU A 116 9.05 -7.38 13.55
C GLU A 116 10.14 -6.30 13.40
N CYS A 117 9.77 -5.05 13.10
CA CYS A 117 10.73 -3.93 13.12
C CYS A 117 11.34 -3.76 14.52
N LYS A 118 10.53 -3.89 15.58
CA LYS A 118 11.00 -3.74 16.96
C LYS A 118 11.96 -4.87 17.37
N ASP A 119 11.71 -6.10 16.92
CA ASP A 119 12.55 -7.26 17.25
C ASP A 119 13.95 -7.16 16.65
N ILE A 120 14.10 -6.44 15.53
CA ILE A 120 15.41 -6.12 14.92
C ILE A 120 15.99 -4.78 15.39
N GLY A 121 15.38 -4.14 16.39
CA GLY A 121 15.88 -2.89 16.97
C GLY A 121 15.59 -1.62 16.15
N LEU A 122 14.68 -1.69 15.19
CA LEU A 122 14.26 -0.58 14.34
C LEU A 122 12.85 -0.07 14.71
N LEU A 123 12.47 1.08 14.16
CA LEU A 123 11.11 1.63 14.27
C LEU A 123 10.36 1.41 12.96
N MET A 124 9.10 0.98 13.03
CA MET A 124 8.23 0.92 11.85
C MET A 124 7.94 2.34 11.36
N ALA A 125 8.37 2.63 10.13
CA ALA A 125 8.17 3.90 9.46
C ALA A 125 6.96 3.89 8.52
N ARG A 126 6.71 2.76 7.84
CA ARG A 126 5.55 2.56 6.97
C ARG A 126 5.19 1.08 6.92
N LYS A 127 3.90 0.79 6.75
CA LYS A 127 3.41 -0.53 6.37
C LYS A 127 2.38 -0.40 5.27
N GLU A 128 2.34 -1.39 4.38
CA GLU A 128 1.36 -1.48 3.30
C GLU A 128 0.85 -2.90 3.14
N CYS A 129 -0.47 -3.05 3.05
CA CYS A 129 -1.07 -4.30 2.62
C CYS A 129 -1.27 -4.27 1.12
N VAL A 130 -0.68 -5.23 0.43
CA VAL A 130 -0.77 -5.36 -1.01
C VAL A 130 -1.23 -6.75 -1.43
N ALA A 131 -1.96 -6.83 -2.54
CA ALA A 131 -2.30 -8.11 -3.13
C ALA A 131 -2.04 -8.12 -4.63
N GLY A 132 -1.57 -9.28 -5.10
CA GLY A 132 -1.38 -9.58 -6.51
C GLY A 132 -1.98 -10.94 -6.83
N GLY A 133 -2.74 -11.04 -7.92
CA GLY A 133 -3.16 -12.35 -8.42
C GLY A 133 -4.30 -12.34 -9.41
N GLU A 134 -4.91 -13.52 -9.55
CA GLU A 134 -5.92 -13.79 -10.56
C GLU A 134 -7.33 -13.55 -10.03
N SER A 135 -8.07 -12.63 -10.63
CA SER A 135 -9.48 -12.37 -10.28
C SER A 135 -10.48 -13.29 -10.99
N TYR A 136 -9.99 -14.10 -11.95
CA TYR A 136 -10.76 -15.03 -12.77
C TYR A 136 -9.96 -16.33 -13.06
N PRO A 137 -10.58 -17.52 -13.17
CA PRO A 137 -12.03 -17.80 -13.13
C PRO A 137 -12.63 -17.75 -11.72
N ARG A 138 -13.81 -17.12 -11.60
CA ARG A 138 -14.71 -17.36 -10.45
C ARG A 138 -15.11 -18.86 -10.47
N PRO A 139 -15.28 -19.52 -9.30
CA PRO A 139 -15.52 -18.94 -7.98
C PRO A 139 -14.29 -18.77 -7.07
N ARG A 140 -13.06 -18.98 -7.56
CA ARG A 140 -11.86 -18.97 -6.68
C ARG A 140 -10.82 -17.96 -7.17
N PRO A 141 -11.02 -16.66 -6.92
CA PRO A 141 -9.94 -15.70 -7.15
C PRO A 141 -8.72 -16.10 -6.32
N ARG A 142 -7.54 -16.02 -6.93
CA ARG A 142 -6.26 -16.43 -6.34
C ARG A 142 -5.40 -15.21 -6.12
N TYR A 143 -5.63 -14.53 -5.01
CA TYR A 143 -4.78 -13.45 -4.56
C TYR A 143 -3.71 -13.98 -3.62
N LYS A 144 -2.50 -13.47 -3.79
CA LYS A 144 -1.47 -13.55 -2.76
C LYS A 144 -1.41 -12.20 -2.06
N TRP A 145 -1.60 -12.22 -0.76
CA TRP A 145 -1.57 -11.03 0.09
C TRP A 145 -0.22 -10.93 0.77
N TYR A 146 0.27 -9.70 0.82
CA TYR A 146 1.56 -9.36 1.38
C TYR A 146 1.45 -8.10 2.22
N GLU A 147 2.13 -8.11 3.35
CA GLU A 147 2.37 -6.93 4.17
C GLU A 147 3.83 -6.51 3.95
N GLN A 148 4.01 -5.32 3.40
CA GLN A 148 5.29 -4.71 3.12
C GLN A 148 5.63 -3.72 4.23
N CYS A 149 6.80 -3.86 4.83
CA CYS A 149 7.24 -3.05 5.97
C CYS A 149 8.48 -2.23 5.59
N TYR A 150 8.46 -0.98 6.01
CA TYR A 150 9.64 -0.11 6.05
C TYR A 150 10.01 0.12 7.50
N CYS A 151 11.15 -0.43 7.91
CA CYS A 151 11.74 -0.19 9.21
C CYS A 151 12.90 0.80 9.06
N GLN A 152 12.98 1.78 9.96
CA GLN A 152 14.02 2.80 9.95
C GLN A 152 14.72 2.90 11.31
N ASN A 153 15.93 3.42 11.30
CA ASN A 153 16.65 3.70 12.54
C ASN A 153 15.87 4.71 13.40
N PRO A 154 15.86 4.53 14.73
CA PRO A 154 15.33 5.56 15.62
C PRO A 154 16.11 6.87 15.41
N PRO A 155 15.42 8.03 15.43
CA PRO A 155 16.10 9.31 15.29
C PRO A 155 17.14 9.46 16.41
N PRO A 156 18.29 10.10 16.14
CA PRO A 156 19.29 10.34 17.16
C PRO A 156 18.68 11.11 18.34
N PRO A 157 19.15 10.88 19.58
CA PRO A 157 18.66 11.62 20.73
C PRO A 157 18.85 13.12 20.49
N PRO A 158 17.91 13.97 20.96
CA PRO A 158 18.05 15.41 20.80
C PRO A 158 19.37 15.87 21.43
N HIS A 159 20.10 16.75 20.74
CA HIS A 159 21.33 17.33 21.27
C HIS A 159 21.03 18.02 22.62
N PRO A 160 21.93 17.91 23.61
CA PRO A 160 21.79 18.66 24.85
C PRO A 160 21.61 20.15 24.53
N GLN A 161 20.54 20.77 25.01
CA GLN A 161 20.39 22.22 24.87
C GLN A 161 21.57 22.91 25.57
N PRO A 162 22.17 23.95 24.97
CA PRO A 162 23.17 24.75 25.66
C PRO A 162 22.57 25.30 26.96
N PRO A 163 23.36 25.40 28.04
CA PRO A 163 22.90 26.04 29.26
C PRO A 163 22.41 27.47 28.95
N PRO A 164 21.36 27.95 29.63
CA PRO A 164 20.88 29.31 29.44
C PRO A 164 22.00 30.31 29.72
N PRO A 165 22.06 31.44 28.99
CA PRO A 165 23.07 32.46 29.22
C PRO A 165 22.98 32.97 30.67
N PRO A 166 24.11 33.29 31.31
CA PRO A 166 24.10 33.84 32.65
C PRO A 166 23.30 35.14 32.70
N PRO A 167 22.59 35.42 33.81
CA PRO A 167 21.85 36.66 33.96
C PRO A 167 22.80 37.88 33.84
N PRO A 168 22.31 39.03 33.33
CA PRO A 168 23.10 40.27 33.29
C PRO A 168 23.57 40.63 34.71
N ARG A 169 24.87 40.91 34.88
CA ARG A 169 25.37 41.45 36.15
C ARG A 169 24.80 42.86 36.32
N ALA A 170 24.06 43.06 37.41
CA ALA A 170 23.67 44.37 37.92
C ALA A 170 24.85 45.04 38.65
#